data_AF-A0A973I2D0-F1
#
_entry.id   AF-A0A973I2D0-F1
#
_cell.length_a   1.000
_cell.length_b   1.000
_cell.length_c   1.000
_cell.angle_alpha   90.00
_cell.angle_beta   90.00
_cell.angle_gamma   90.00
#
_symmetry.space_group_name_H-M   'P 1'
#
loop_
_entity.id
_entity.type
_entity.pdbx_description
1 polymer ?
#
loop_
_entity_poly.entity_id
_entity_poly.type
_entity_poly.pdbx_seq_one_letter_code
_entity_poly.pdbx_strand_id
1 'polypeptide(L)'
;MQANIHDLQTQLEKVELALGEEKVESCAELVSELHLMFESYFNSNSDIPYEVYPQLNQAFQKLTEYSSVILAKKNELKNQLTKMVKNKKQVGLYKQIK
;
A
#
# COMPACT_ATOMS: atom_id res chain seq x y z
N MET A 1 16.29 -15.20 14.34
CA MET A 1 15.31 -14.09 14.29
C MET A 1 15.80 -12.85 13.56
N GLN A 2 17.11 -12.53 13.54
CA GLN A 2 17.63 -11.39 12.76
C GLN A 2 17.33 -11.46 11.24
N ALA A 3 17.30 -12.65 10.64
CA ALA A 3 16.94 -12.84 9.23
C ALA A 3 15.51 -12.31 8.91
N ASN A 4 14.52 -12.67 9.72
CA ASN A 4 13.12 -12.28 9.48
C ASN A 4 12.88 -10.76 9.57
N ILE A 5 13.63 -10.05 10.41
CA ILE A 5 13.52 -8.58 10.54
C ILE A 5 14.18 -7.91 9.33
N HIS A 6 15.31 -8.43 8.89
CA HIS A 6 15.99 -7.93 7.69
C HIS A 6 15.12 -8.12 6.44
N ASP A 7 14.41 -9.25 6.34
CA ASP A 7 13.45 -9.50 5.27
C ASP A 7 12.28 -8.49 5.31
N LEU A 8 11.74 -8.18 6.49
CA LEU A 8 10.71 -7.14 6.66
C LEU A 8 11.23 -5.75 6.24
N GLN A 9 12.46 -5.41 6.60
CA GLN A 9 13.09 -4.14 6.20
C GLN A 9 13.29 -4.06 4.69
N THR A 10 13.78 -5.13 4.07
CA THR A 10 13.96 -5.21 2.62
C THR A 10 12.63 -5.06 1.88
N GLN A 11 11.56 -5.64 2.42
CA GLN A 11 10.23 -5.52 1.83
C GLN A 11 9.66 -4.10 1.97
N LEU A 12 9.91 -3.42 3.10
CA LEU A 12 9.56 -2.00 3.28
C LEU A 12 10.23 -1.11 2.23
N GLU A 13 11.53 -1.31 1.97
CA GLU A 13 12.28 -0.53 0.98
C GLU A 13 11.70 -0.69 -0.43
N LYS A 14 11.26 -1.91 -0.80
CA LYS A 14 10.58 -2.14 -2.08
C LYS A 14 9.25 -1.39 -2.17
N VAL A 15 8.48 -1.34 -1.08
CA VAL A 15 7.23 -0.56 -1.03
C VAL A 15 7.51 0.93 -1.19
N GLU A 16 8.54 1.46 -0.50
CA GLU A 16 8.95 2.86 -0.62
C GLU A 16 9.33 3.23 -2.06
N LEU A 17 10.12 2.37 -2.73
CA LEU A 17 10.51 2.55 -4.13
C LEU A 17 9.29 2.53 -5.05
N ALA A 18 8.40 1.55 -4.91
CA ALA A 18 7.20 1.44 -5.74
C ALA A 18 6.25 2.64 -5.56
N LEU A 19 6.14 3.16 -4.32
CA LEU A 19 5.36 4.36 -4.01
C LEU A 19 5.94 5.60 -4.67
N GLY A 20 7.27 5.74 -4.64
CA GLY A 20 8.02 6.80 -5.33
C GLY A 20 7.86 6.77 -6.85
N GLU A 21 7.73 5.58 -7.44
CA GLU A 21 7.49 5.38 -8.88
C GLU A 21 6.00 5.45 -9.27
N GLU A 22 5.09 5.71 -8.32
CA GLU A 22 3.64 5.76 -8.51
C GLU A 22 2.99 4.50 -9.11
N LYS A 23 3.65 3.34 -8.99
CA LYS A 23 3.13 2.05 -9.46
C LYS A 23 2.12 1.49 -8.45
N VAL A 24 0.90 2.04 -8.45
CA VAL A 24 -0.13 1.76 -7.43
C VAL A 24 -0.48 0.26 -7.32
N GLU A 25 -0.55 -0.48 -8.44
CA GLU A 25 -0.81 -1.92 -8.43
C GLU A 25 0.35 -2.69 -7.78
N SER A 26 1.59 -2.43 -8.18
CA SER A 26 2.78 -3.04 -7.58
C SER A 26 2.92 -2.68 -6.09
N CYS A 27 2.56 -1.46 -5.69
CA CYS A 27 2.54 -1.07 -4.28
C CYS A 27 1.53 -1.89 -3.47
N ALA A 28 0.34 -2.14 -4.03
CA ALA A 28 -0.70 -2.90 -3.34
C ALA A 28 -0.28 -4.35 -3.11
N GLU A 29 0.33 -4.98 -4.11
CA GLU A 29 0.89 -6.34 -3.99
C GLU A 29 1.98 -6.40 -2.90
N LEU A 30 2.95 -5.48 -2.95
CA LEU A 30 4.06 -5.45 -1.99
C LEU A 30 3.59 -5.18 -0.54
N VAL A 31 2.56 -4.34 -0.35
CA VAL A 31 1.94 -4.11 0.97
C VAL A 31 1.19 -5.33 1.48
N SER A 32 0.49 -6.06 0.60
CA SER A 32 -0.15 -7.33 0.95
C SER A 32 0.89 -8.40 1.35
N GLU A 33 1.99 -8.51 0.62
CA GLU A 33 3.11 -9.39 1.00
C GLU A 33 3.70 -9.01 2.36
N LEU A 34 3.93 -7.72 2.59
CA LEU A 34 4.45 -7.22 3.87
C LEU A 34 3.49 -7.56 5.03
N HIS A 35 2.17 -7.43 4.83
CA HIS A 35 1.17 -7.82 5.82
C HIS A 35 1.24 -9.32 6.16
N LEU A 36 1.36 -10.19 5.15
CA LEU A 36 1.52 -11.63 5.35
C LEU A 36 2.83 -11.97 6.09
N MET A 37 3.91 -11.25 5.82
CA MET A 37 5.18 -11.42 6.55
C MET A 37 5.03 -11.04 8.02
N PHE A 38 4.31 -9.96 8.33
CA PHE A 38 3.99 -9.61 9.72
C PHE A 38 3.13 -10.67 10.40
N GLU A 39 2.07 -11.15 9.75
CA GLU A 39 1.24 -12.23 10.28
C GLU A 39 2.06 -13.48 10.55
N SER A 40 2.95 -13.87 9.63
CA SER A 40 3.85 -15.00 9.82
C SER A 40 4.82 -14.78 10.98
N TYR A 41 5.36 -13.56 11.12
CA TYR A 41 6.28 -13.21 12.21
C TYR A 41 5.60 -13.32 13.58
N PHE A 42 4.41 -12.76 13.73
CA PHE A 42 3.65 -12.79 14.99
C PHE A 42 3.03 -14.14 15.31
N ASN A 43 2.67 -14.93 14.30
CA ASN A 43 2.15 -16.29 14.48
C ASN A 43 3.25 -17.35 14.64
N SER A 44 4.52 -16.99 14.46
CA SER A 44 5.61 -17.89 14.77
C SER A 44 5.63 -18.12 16.29
N ASN A 45 5.65 -19.38 16.74
CA ASN A 45 5.73 -19.77 18.16
C ASN A 45 7.10 -19.41 18.81
N SER A 46 7.79 -18.41 18.26
CA SER A 46 9.11 -17.96 18.71
C SER A 46 8.94 -16.73 19.59
N ASP A 47 9.52 -16.76 20.79
CA ASP A 47 9.59 -15.58 21.65
C ASP A 47 10.28 -14.44 20.91
N ILE A 48 9.60 -13.30 20.77
CA ILE A 48 10.16 -12.11 20.15
C ILE A 48 11.08 -11.41 21.18
N PRO A 49 12.37 -11.23 20.88
CA PRO A 49 13.28 -10.54 21.80
C PRO A 49 12.84 -9.10 22.03
N TYR A 50 12.90 -8.62 23.27
CA TYR A 50 12.49 -7.26 23.64
C TYR A 50 13.17 -6.16 22.79
N GLU A 51 14.44 -6.39 22.45
CA GLU A 51 15.29 -5.50 21.64
C GLU A 51 14.77 -5.26 20.22
N VAL A 52 13.94 -6.16 19.70
CA VAL A 52 13.38 -6.10 18.35
C VAL A 52 12.08 -5.30 18.29
N TYR A 53 11.35 -5.17 19.40
CA TYR A 53 10.05 -4.50 19.45
C TYR A 53 10.04 -3.08 18.88
N PRO A 54 11.05 -2.22 19.13
CA PRO A 54 11.08 -0.88 18.56
C PRO A 54 11.12 -0.90 17.02
N GLN A 55 11.93 -1.79 16.44
CA GLN A 55 12.08 -1.95 14.98
C GLN A 55 10.81 -2.53 14.37
N LEU A 56 10.19 -3.49 15.05
CA LEU A 56 8.93 -4.11 14.64
C LEU A 56 7.77 -3.09 14.66
N ASN A 57 7.73 -2.26 15.71
CA ASN A 57 6.73 -1.21 15.84
C ASN A 57 6.89 -0.13 14.77
N GLN A 58 8.12 0.28 14.46
CA GLN A 58 8.39 1.19 13.35
C GLN A 58 7.95 0.60 12.00
N ALA A 59 8.26 -0.67 11.77
CA ALA A 59 7.88 -1.37 10.56
C ALA A 59 6.35 -1.47 10.41
N PHE A 60 5.63 -1.70 11.51
CA PHE A 60 4.16 -1.74 11.54
C PHE A 60 3.52 -0.37 11.31
N GLN A 61 4.11 0.70 11.87
CA GLN A 61 3.68 2.07 11.61
C GLN A 61 3.82 2.42 10.11
N LYS A 62 4.95 2.08 9.50
CA LYS A 62 5.17 2.26 8.05
C LYS A 62 4.16 1.48 7.20
N LEU A 63 3.87 0.23 7.54
CA LEU A 63 2.83 -0.56 6.85
C LEU A 63 1.46 0.14 6.87
N THR A 64 1.08 0.70 8.02
CA THR A 64 -0.18 1.43 8.19
C THR A 64 -0.21 2.70 7.35
N GLU A 65 0.91 3.43 7.31
CA GLU A 65 1.08 4.62 6.50
C GLU A 65 0.96 4.30 5.00
N TYR A 66 1.71 3.31 4.50
CA TYR A 66 1.66 2.92 3.09
C TYR A 66 0.27 2.43 2.67
N SER A 67 -0.40 1.64 3.51
CA SER A 67 -1.77 1.21 3.27
C SER A 67 -2.72 2.42 3.11
N SER A 68 -2.54 3.45 3.93
CA SER A 68 -3.32 4.68 3.88
C SER A 68 -3.05 5.49 2.60
N VAL A 69 -1.78 5.61 2.21
CA VAL A 69 -1.34 6.30 0.97
C VAL A 69 -1.92 5.62 -0.27
N ILE A 70 -1.84 4.29 -0.35
CA ILE A 70 -2.39 3.51 -1.47
C ILE A 70 -3.91 3.68 -1.54
N LEU A 71 -4.60 3.64 -0.40
CA LEU A 71 -6.04 3.86 -0.34
C LEU A 71 -6.43 5.27 -0.82
N ALA A 72 -5.66 6.28 -0.42
CA ALA A 72 -5.86 7.66 -0.87
C ALA A 72 -5.69 7.79 -2.39
N LYS A 73 -4.60 7.26 -2.97
CA LYS A 73 -4.37 7.24 -4.43
C LYS A 73 -5.48 6.51 -5.18
N LYS A 74 -5.93 5.35 -4.68
CA LYS A 74 -7.06 4.61 -5.25
C LYS A 74 -8.34 5.44 -5.28
N ASN A 75 -8.65 6.15 -4.20
CA ASN A 75 -9.82 7.02 -4.11
C ASN A 75 -9.71 8.22 -5.05
N GLU A 76 -8.51 8.77 -5.20
CA GLU A 76 -8.25 9.85 -6.17
C GLU A 76 -8.52 9.39 -7.61
N LEU A 77 -7.94 8.26 -8.04
CA LEU A 77 -8.17 7.70 -9.37
C LEU A 77 -9.66 7.42 -9.63
N LYS A 78 -10.38 6.89 -8.63
CA LYS A 78 -11.83 6.67 -8.73
C LYS A 78 -12.59 7.99 -8.93
N ASN A 79 -12.19 9.05 -8.22
CA ASN A 79 -12.80 10.38 -8.37
C ASN A 79 -12.52 10.98 -9.75
N GLN A 80 -11.29 10.85 -10.25
CA GLN A 80 -10.91 11.27 -11.60
C GLN A 80 -11.73 10.54 -12.66
N LEU A 81 -11.86 9.21 -12.56
CA LEU A 81 -12.69 8.40 -13.47
C LEU A 81 -14.15 8.85 -13.44
N THR A 82 -14.70 9.10 -12.25
CA THR A 82 -16.08 9.57 -12.08
C THR A 82 -16.30 10.93 -12.76
N LYS A 83 -15.35 11.86 -12.63
CA LYS A 83 -15.37 13.16 -13.33
C LYS A 83 -15.32 12.97 -14.85
N MET A 84 -14.44 12.10 -15.36
CA MET A 84 -14.34 11.83 -16.80
C MET A 84 -15.63 11.22 -17.37
N VAL A 85 -16.25 10.26 -16.68
CA VAL A 85 -17.52 9.66 -17.11
C VAL A 85 -18.65 10.70 -17.13
N LYS A 86 -18.74 11.56 -16.11
CA LYS A 86 -19.72 12.66 -16.07
C LYS A 86 -19.51 13.64 -17.23
N ASN A 87 -18.27 14.03 -17.50
CA ASN A 87 -17.93 14.90 -18.63
C ASN A 87 -18.26 14.26 -19.98
N LYS A 88 -17.95 12.98 -20.18
CA LYS A 88 -18.34 12.24 -21.42
C LYS A 88 -19.86 12.19 -21.61
N LYS A 89 -20.64 11.96 -20.53
CA LYS A 89 -22.10 12.01 -20.59
C LYS A 89 -22.63 13.39 -20.98
N GLN A 90 -22.05 14.46 -20.42
CA GLN A 90 -22.41 15.84 -20.77
C GLN A 90 -22.08 16.15 -22.25
N VAL A 91 -20.91 15.76 -22.75
CA VAL A 91 -20.54 15.94 -24.17
C VAL A 91 -21.44 15.12 -25.09
N GLY A 92 -21.81 13.90 -24.69
CA GLY A 92 -22.75 13.05 -25.43
C GLY A 92 -24.15 13.66 -25.55
N LEU A 93 -24.69 14.19 -24.44
CA LEU A 93 -25.96 14.92 -24.43
C LEU A 93 -25.90 16.19 -25.28
N TYR A 94 -24.82 16.96 -25.18
CA TYR A 94 -24.64 18.18 -25.97
C TYR A 94 -24.59 17.92 -27.48
N LYS A 95 -24.07 16.76 -27.92
CA LYS A 95 -24.09 16.33 -29.33
C LYS A 95 -25.45 15.85 -29.83
N GLN A 96 -26.37 15.44 -28.94
CA GLN A 96 -27.71 14.99 -29.32
C GLN A 96 -28.74 16.12 -29.42
N ILE A 97 -28.44 17.28 -28.82
CA ILE A 97 -29.35 18.44 -28.76
C ILE A 97 -29.04 19.46 -29.88
N LYS A 98 -27.91 19.33 -30.58
CA LYS A 98 -27.56 20.10 -31.79
C LYS A 98 -27.99 19.35 -33.04
#